data_AF-M0PSS4-F1
#
_entry.id   AF-M0PSS4-F1
#
_cell.length_a   1.000
_cell.length_b   1.000
_cell.length_c   1.000
_cell.angle_alpha   90.00
_cell.angle_beta   90.00
_cell.angle_gamma   90.00
#
_symmetry.space_group_name_H-M   'P 1'
#
loop_
_entity.id
_entity.type
_entity.pdbx_description
1 polymer ?
#
loop_
_entity_poly.entity_id
_entity_poly.type
_entity_poly.pdbx_seq_one_letter_code
_entity_poly.pdbx_strand_id
1 'polypeptide(L)'
;MTAYRFRVKFDPDPTSLWRDIVVGADRTITEFQSAINPAVGLDQGHLWFVGEGEDYWDSAVKYQCPQEYEESPGGDPVLRTERIENAGEVTIGEMTRQLGLEQYDRICYLYDYGDEWRFYAILKEVLSDESSDKEPEIVKEKGDPIDDQYASPGTTESDPPLPDPLYSVLPETAVPVADLRELEKRDDIVHVIPLLSLETGFGAVCERFAIQFEDTGYVLENFQPGWQVVEEVDGVDKTEEELLAALVDAVREWHAEIAEISGAMTEQHFGEETVEAMHVELEAELERKGYGHL
;
A
#
# COMPACT_ATOMS: atom_id res chain seq x y z
N MET A 1 -14.33 11.40 -20.14
CA MET A 1 -14.76 11.35 -18.73
C MET A 1 -14.18 10.09 -18.16
N THR A 2 -12.98 10.21 -17.61
CA THR A 2 -12.25 9.13 -16.94
C THR A 2 -11.21 9.81 -16.07
N ALA A 3 -11.27 9.58 -14.76
CA ALA A 3 -10.19 9.90 -13.84
C ALA A 3 -9.68 8.62 -13.21
N TYR A 4 -8.50 8.68 -12.61
CA TYR A 4 -7.85 7.55 -11.96
C TYR A 4 -7.55 7.94 -10.52
N ARG A 5 -7.85 7.04 -9.58
CA ARG A 5 -7.43 7.18 -8.19
C ARG A 5 -6.19 6.35 -7.97
N PHE A 6 -5.07 6.99 -7.67
CA PHE A 6 -3.82 6.33 -7.31
C PHE A 6 -3.57 6.44 -5.80
N ARG A 7 -3.23 5.33 -5.14
CA ARG A 7 -2.63 5.35 -3.79
C ARG A 7 -1.12 5.37 -3.92
N VAL A 8 -0.50 6.51 -3.63
CA VAL A 8 0.95 6.69 -3.60
C VAL A 8 1.47 6.37 -2.22
N LYS A 9 2.42 5.45 -2.12
CA LYS A 9 3.02 4.99 -0.87
C LYS A 9 4.52 5.23 -0.87
N PHE A 10 5.06 5.64 0.27
CA PHE A 10 6.51 5.73 0.46
C PHE A 10 7.10 4.32 0.59
N ASP A 11 8.02 3.95 -0.29
CA ASP A 11 8.51 2.58 -0.41
C ASP A 11 9.21 2.04 0.86
N PRO A 12 10.06 2.82 1.55
CA PRO A 12 10.69 2.39 2.80
C PRO A 12 9.73 2.26 3.99
N ASP A 13 8.61 2.99 3.98
CA ASP A 13 7.59 2.93 5.05
C ASP A 13 6.16 3.11 4.47
N PRO A 14 5.64 2.07 3.78
CA PRO A 14 4.42 2.17 2.98
C PRO A 14 3.13 2.20 3.80
N THR A 15 3.24 2.01 5.11
CA THR A 15 2.13 1.89 6.06
C THR A 15 1.94 3.17 6.85
N SER A 16 3.04 3.89 7.09
CA SER A 16 3.01 5.17 7.77
C SER A 16 2.71 6.31 6.80
N LEU A 17 3.30 6.34 5.60
CA LEU A 17 3.17 7.48 4.68
C LEU A 17 2.53 7.11 3.34
N TRP A 18 1.28 7.55 3.13
CA TRP A 18 0.58 7.40 1.85
C TRP A 18 -0.44 8.50 1.52
N ARG A 19 -0.74 8.68 0.23
CA ARG A 19 -1.72 9.63 -0.31
C ARG A 19 -2.59 8.98 -1.37
N ASP A 20 -3.91 9.09 -1.26
CA ASP A 20 -4.83 8.78 -2.36
C ASP A 20 -5.04 10.04 -3.19
N ILE A 21 -4.68 9.99 -4.46
CA ILE A 21 -4.73 11.12 -5.39
C ILE A 21 -5.63 10.76 -6.56
N VAL A 22 -6.66 11.56 -6.79
CA VAL A 22 -7.51 11.45 -7.99
C VAL A 22 -7.01 12.41 -9.06
N VAL A 23 -6.76 11.91 -10.26
CA VAL A 23 -6.24 12.69 -11.39
C VAL A 23 -6.97 12.34 -12.69
N GLY A 24 -7.30 13.35 -13.49
CA GLY A 24 -7.96 13.17 -14.78
C GLY A 24 -7.07 12.48 -15.83
N ALA A 25 -7.66 11.65 -16.70
CA ALA A 25 -6.94 10.93 -17.75
C ALA A 25 -6.19 11.82 -18.76
N ASP A 26 -6.63 13.06 -18.96
CA ASP A 26 -6.04 14.02 -19.91
C ASP A 26 -4.93 14.86 -19.26
N ARG A 27 -4.72 14.73 -17.94
CA ARG A 27 -3.59 15.34 -17.23
C ARG A 27 -2.29 14.61 -17.51
N THR A 28 -1.21 15.36 -17.57
CA THR A 28 0.16 14.85 -17.78
C THR A 28 0.71 14.15 -16.55
N ILE A 29 1.70 13.29 -16.75
CA ILE A 29 2.43 12.67 -15.64
C ILE A 29 3.14 13.75 -14.80
N THR A 30 3.65 14.82 -15.42
CA THR A 30 4.22 15.97 -14.69
C THR A 30 3.20 16.68 -13.79
N GLU A 31 1.95 16.86 -14.24
CA GLU A 31 0.90 17.44 -13.37
C GLU A 31 0.59 16.53 -12.18
N PHE A 32 0.52 15.21 -12.40
CA PHE A 32 0.33 14.24 -11.33
C PHE A 32 1.48 14.28 -10.31
N GLN A 33 2.73 14.25 -10.78
CA GLN A 33 3.92 14.35 -9.95
C GLN A 33 4.00 15.68 -9.18
N SER A 34 3.54 16.78 -9.79
CA SER A 34 3.45 18.09 -9.14
C SER A 34 2.52 18.10 -7.93
N ALA A 35 1.58 17.15 -7.84
CA ALA A 35 0.74 16.94 -6.66
C ALA A 35 1.34 15.96 -5.65
N ILE A 36 2.11 14.95 -6.11
CA ILE A 36 2.76 13.98 -5.22
C ILE A 36 3.76 14.66 -4.30
N ASN A 37 4.77 15.33 -4.86
CA ASN A 37 5.90 15.84 -4.09
C ASN A 37 5.50 16.73 -2.92
N PRO A 38 4.70 17.80 -3.09
CA PRO A 38 4.30 18.61 -1.95
C PRO A 38 3.44 17.85 -0.94
N ALA A 39 2.68 16.82 -1.36
CA ALA A 39 1.87 16.00 -0.46
C ALA A 39 2.72 15.13 0.48
N VAL A 40 3.93 14.76 0.05
CA VAL A 40 4.87 13.93 0.81
C VAL A 40 6.07 14.71 1.35
N GLY A 41 6.09 16.04 1.21
CA GLY A 41 7.13 16.90 1.80
C GLY A 41 8.37 17.14 0.91
N LEU A 42 8.30 16.76 -0.37
CA LEU A 42 9.38 16.95 -1.34
C LEU A 42 9.19 18.24 -2.16
N ASP A 43 10.30 18.85 -2.59
CA ASP A 43 10.30 19.97 -3.53
C ASP A 43 10.24 19.52 -5.00
N GLN A 44 10.55 20.41 -5.94
CA GLN A 44 10.57 20.15 -7.39
C GLN A 44 11.97 20.35 -8.00
N GLY A 45 13.01 20.27 -7.16
CA GLY A 45 14.37 20.68 -7.52
C GLY A 45 15.23 19.58 -8.17
N HIS A 46 14.78 18.32 -8.13
CA HIS A 46 15.60 17.17 -8.53
C HIS A 46 14.98 16.39 -9.70
N LEU A 47 15.82 15.61 -10.38
CA LEU A 47 15.39 14.72 -11.47
C LEU A 47 14.56 13.57 -10.94
N TRP A 48 13.66 13.06 -11.78
CA TRP A 48 12.74 12.00 -11.42
C TRP A 48 12.22 11.26 -12.65
N PHE A 49 11.72 10.05 -12.43
CA PHE A 49 10.95 9.32 -13.43
C PHE A 49 9.81 8.51 -12.80
N VAL A 50 8.82 8.19 -13.62
CA VAL A 50 7.81 7.16 -13.34
C VAL A 50 8.12 5.94 -14.20
N GLY A 51 8.01 4.75 -13.63
CA GLY A 51 8.29 3.48 -14.31
C GLY A 51 7.21 2.45 -14.10
N GLU A 52 7.35 1.31 -14.78
CA GLU A 52 6.43 0.18 -14.69
C GLU A 52 6.70 -0.66 -13.43
N GLY A 53 5.64 -1.08 -12.74
CA GLY A 53 5.74 -2.01 -11.62
C GLY A 53 6.56 -1.49 -10.44
N GLU A 54 7.53 -2.27 -10.00
CA GLU A 54 8.42 -2.00 -8.86
C GLU A 54 9.92 -2.11 -9.23
N ASP A 55 10.23 -2.13 -10.52
CA ASP A 55 11.60 -2.35 -11.01
C ASP A 55 12.47 -1.09 -10.90
N TYR A 56 11.88 0.09 -10.68
CA TYR A 56 12.58 1.37 -10.56
C TYR A 56 13.60 1.56 -11.69
N TRP A 57 14.90 1.50 -11.37
CA TRP A 57 16.00 1.66 -12.32
C TRP A 57 16.00 0.62 -13.43
N ASP A 58 15.43 -0.56 -13.21
CA ASP A 58 15.37 -1.64 -14.20
C ASP A 58 14.06 -1.64 -15.01
N SER A 59 13.19 -0.64 -14.81
CA SER A 59 11.91 -0.53 -15.53
C SER A 59 12.09 -0.56 -17.05
N ALA A 60 11.34 -1.42 -17.73
CA ALA A 60 11.36 -1.52 -19.19
C ALA A 60 10.84 -0.25 -19.89
N VAL A 61 9.98 0.50 -19.22
CA VAL A 61 9.47 1.81 -19.65
C VAL A 61 9.73 2.85 -18.56
N LYS A 62 10.27 4.01 -18.93
CA LYS A 62 10.48 5.16 -18.04
C LYS A 62 9.90 6.43 -18.64
N TYR A 63 9.03 7.08 -17.89
CA TYR A 63 8.51 8.42 -18.16
C TYR A 63 9.36 9.42 -17.39
N GLN A 64 10.35 10.00 -18.07
CA GLN A 64 11.34 10.88 -17.46
C GLN A 64 10.81 12.31 -17.34
N CYS A 65 11.26 13.03 -16.32
CA CYS A 65 10.95 14.44 -16.19
C CYS A 65 11.40 15.23 -17.44
N PRO A 66 10.67 16.29 -17.84
CA PRO A 66 10.97 17.02 -19.08
C PRO A 66 12.41 17.53 -19.14
N GLN A 67 12.97 17.96 -18.00
CA GLN A 67 14.34 18.45 -17.92
C GLN A 67 15.36 17.38 -18.33
N GLU A 68 15.23 16.15 -17.81
CA GLU A 68 16.14 15.06 -18.18
C GLU A 68 15.98 14.68 -19.65
N TYR A 69 14.73 14.58 -20.11
CA TYR A 69 14.41 14.17 -21.47
C TYR A 69 14.97 15.16 -22.53
N GLU A 70 14.91 16.46 -22.24
CA GLU A 70 15.42 17.52 -23.12
C GLU A 70 16.96 17.62 -23.10
N GLU A 71 17.59 17.46 -21.93
CA GLU A 71 19.04 17.58 -21.76
C GLU A 71 19.80 16.32 -22.19
N SER A 72 19.17 15.15 -22.08
CA SER A 72 19.66 13.88 -22.57
C SER A 72 18.70 13.32 -23.62
N PRO A 73 18.71 13.86 -24.86
CA PRO A 73 18.08 13.17 -25.98
C PRO A 73 18.84 11.85 -26.08
N GLY A 74 18.16 10.78 -25.67
CA GLY A 74 18.78 9.52 -25.34
C GLY A 74 19.97 9.11 -26.19
N GLY A 75 21.02 8.61 -25.54
CA GLY A 75 22.09 7.90 -26.25
C GLY A 75 21.53 6.89 -27.27
N ASP A 76 22.34 6.56 -28.27
CA ASP A 76 21.99 5.80 -29.48
C ASP A 76 20.76 4.86 -29.29
N PRO A 77 19.61 5.13 -29.93
CA PRO A 77 18.36 4.37 -29.78
C PRO A 77 18.51 2.87 -30.04
N VAL A 78 19.57 2.46 -30.73
CA VAL A 78 19.85 1.07 -31.08
C VAL A 78 20.44 0.26 -29.91
N LEU A 79 21.00 0.92 -28.89
CA LEU A 79 21.65 0.27 -27.74
C LEU A 79 20.80 0.27 -26.46
N ARG A 80 19.63 0.91 -26.48
CA ARG A 80 18.73 0.96 -25.32
C ARG A 80 17.82 -0.26 -25.29
N THR A 81 17.79 -0.93 -24.14
CA THR A 81 16.83 -1.99 -23.83
C THR A 81 15.52 -1.43 -23.29
N GLU A 82 15.54 -0.22 -22.75
CA GLU A 82 14.39 0.48 -22.14
C GLU A 82 13.77 1.53 -23.08
N ARG A 83 12.44 1.67 -23.01
CA ARG A 83 11.66 2.72 -23.69
C ARG A 83 11.59 3.95 -22.79
N ILE A 84 12.00 5.11 -23.29
CA ILE A 84 11.99 6.37 -22.55
C ILE A 84 11.04 7.36 -23.22
N GLU A 85 10.15 7.98 -22.43
CA GLU A 85 9.18 8.99 -22.88
C GLU A 85 9.20 10.24 -22.00
N ASN A 86 8.72 11.35 -22.54
CA ASN A 86 8.65 12.62 -21.82
C ASN A 86 7.38 12.69 -20.94
N ALA A 87 7.55 12.73 -19.62
CA ALA A 87 6.44 12.81 -18.66
C ALA A 87 5.60 14.10 -18.78
N GLY A 88 6.14 15.16 -19.40
CA GLY A 88 5.41 16.40 -19.67
C GLY A 88 4.51 16.34 -20.90
N GLU A 89 4.64 15.30 -21.74
CA GLU A 89 3.82 15.09 -22.92
C GLU A 89 2.83 13.94 -22.76
N VAL A 90 3.23 12.87 -22.05
CA VAL A 90 2.38 11.69 -21.84
C VAL A 90 1.31 11.98 -20.78
N THR A 91 0.06 11.69 -21.12
CA THR A 91 -1.05 11.80 -20.16
C THR A 91 -1.18 10.55 -19.28
N ILE A 92 -1.85 10.68 -18.13
CA ILE A 92 -2.15 9.55 -17.25
C ILE A 92 -2.95 8.48 -17.99
N GLY A 93 -3.92 8.86 -18.83
CA GLY A 93 -4.69 7.93 -19.64
C GLY A 93 -3.89 7.29 -20.79
N GLU A 94 -2.86 7.96 -21.29
CA GLU A 94 -1.91 7.35 -22.23
C GLU A 94 -0.99 6.36 -21.53
N MET A 95 -0.35 6.74 -20.42
CA MET A 95 0.48 5.87 -19.59
C MET A 95 -0.29 4.60 -19.19
N THR A 96 -1.49 4.77 -18.64
CA THR A 96 -2.37 3.66 -18.22
C THR A 96 -2.61 2.68 -19.37
N ARG A 97 -2.90 3.17 -20.59
CA ARG A 97 -3.09 2.30 -21.76
C ARG A 97 -1.81 1.68 -22.29
N GLN A 98 -0.69 2.41 -22.22
CA GLN A 98 0.60 1.93 -22.74
C GLN A 98 1.17 0.80 -21.89
N LEU A 99 1.09 0.94 -20.57
CA LEU A 99 1.49 -0.08 -19.61
C LEU A 99 0.42 -1.17 -19.44
N GLY A 100 -0.80 -0.93 -19.96
CA GLY A 100 -1.92 -1.84 -19.76
C GLY A 100 -2.35 -1.91 -18.29
N LEU A 101 -2.23 -0.80 -17.55
CA LEU A 101 -2.60 -0.76 -16.14
C LEU A 101 -4.09 -1.05 -15.99
N GLU A 102 -4.37 -2.06 -15.21
CA GLU A 102 -5.67 -2.36 -14.66
C GLU A 102 -5.73 -1.91 -13.19
N GLN A 103 -6.92 -2.00 -12.61
CA GLN A 103 -7.08 -1.68 -11.20
C GLN A 103 -6.16 -2.59 -10.35
N TYR A 104 -5.47 -1.99 -9.39
CA TYR A 104 -4.42 -2.54 -8.51
C TYR A 104 -3.04 -2.76 -9.12
N ASP A 105 -2.87 -2.48 -10.42
CA ASP A 105 -1.53 -2.41 -10.98
C ASP A 105 -0.75 -1.23 -10.41
N ARG A 106 0.57 -1.37 -10.47
CA ARG A 106 1.52 -0.46 -9.85
C ARG A 106 2.40 0.21 -10.89
N ILE A 107 2.74 1.45 -10.58
CA ILE A 107 3.84 2.18 -11.19
C ILE A 107 4.82 2.59 -10.08
N CYS A 108 6.09 2.63 -10.38
CA CYS A 108 7.09 3.15 -9.47
C CYS A 108 7.32 4.64 -9.76
N TYR A 109 7.62 5.42 -8.74
CA TYR A 109 8.03 6.81 -8.82
C TYR A 109 9.33 6.99 -8.05
N LEU A 110 10.38 7.45 -8.73
CA LEU A 110 11.68 7.71 -8.13
C LEU A 110 11.99 9.18 -8.27
N TYR A 111 12.20 9.85 -7.13
CA TYR A 111 12.58 11.25 -7.03
C TYR A 111 13.98 11.39 -6.45
N ASP A 112 14.77 12.30 -7.01
CA ASP A 112 16.17 12.51 -6.67
C ASP A 112 17.05 11.28 -6.90
N TYR A 113 17.84 11.30 -7.98
CA TYR A 113 18.73 10.17 -8.31
C TYR A 113 19.93 10.04 -7.37
N GLY A 114 20.17 11.04 -6.51
CA GLY A 114 21.21 10.97 -5.47
C GLY A 114 20.71 10.28 -4.21
N ASP A 115 19.60 10.79 -3.66
CA ASP A 115 19.03 10.29 -2.39
C ASP A 115 18.04 9.13 -2.59
N GLU A 116 17.51 8.95 -3.80
CA GLU A 116 16.58 7.89 -4.21
C GLU A 116 15.32 7.82 -3.35
N TRP A 117 14.55 8.91 -3.30
CA TRP A 117 13.22 8.89 -2.73
C TRP A 117 12.30 8.02 -3.58
N ARG A 118 12.00 6.81 -3.07
CA ARG A 118 11.21 5.80 -3.76
C ARG A 118 9.77 5.79 -3.27
N PHE A 119 8.86 5.78 -4.22
CA PHE A 119 7.43 5.60 -4.02
C PHE A 119 6.91 4.61 -5.03
N TYR A 120 5.78 4.00 -4.73
CA TYR A 120 4.97 3.32 -5.72
C TYR A 120 3.53 3.82 -5.65
N ALA A 121 2.85 3.83 -6.80
CA ALA A 121 1.47 4.25 -6.91
C ALA A 121 0.61 3.09 -7.42
N ILE A 122 -0.40 2.71 -6.63
CA ILE A 122 -1.36 1.66 -6.96
C ILE A 122 -2.57 2.31 -7.62
N LEU A 123 -2.99 1.85 -8.81
CA LEU A 123 -4.23 2.29 -9.43
C LEU A 123 -5.45 1.72 -8.65
N LYS A 124 -5.96 2.42 -7.64
CA LYS A 124 -7.05 1.92 -6.79
C LYS A 124 -8.41 1.91 -7.49
N GLU A 125 -8.67 2.82 -8.43
CA GLU A 125 -9.99 2.92 -9.07
C GLU A 125 -9.94 3.66 -10.42
N VAL A 126 -10.77 3.23 -11.36
CA VAL A 126 -11.05 3.95 -12.63
C VAL A 126 -12.43 4.61 -12.53
N LEU A 127 -12.44 5.94 -12.43
CA LEU A 127 -13.64 6.75 -12.20
C LEU A 127 -14.24 7.21 -13.53
N SER A 128 -15.20 6.48 -14.06
CA SER A 128 -15.82 6.78 -15.37
C SER A 128 -16.70 8.03 -15.40
N ASP A 129 -17.23 8.45 -14.24
CA ASP A 129 -18.13 9.60 -14.14
C ASP A 129 -17.39 10.91 -13.83
N GLU A 130 -16.08 10.84 -13.56
CA GLU A 130 -15.24 11.99 -13.28
C GLU A 130 -14.68 12.64 -14.56
N SER A 131 -14.39 13.94 -14.47
CA SER A 131 -13.82 14.69 -15.59
C SER A 131 -12.43 14.15 -15.96
N SER A 132 -12.18 13.96 -17.26
CA SER A 132 -10.83 13.58 -17.72
C SER A 132 -9.82 14.73 -17.62
N ASP A 133 -10.28 15.97 -17.50
CA ASP A 133 -9.44 17.13 -17.21
C ASP A 133 -9.37 17.45 -15.70
N LYS A 134 -9.82 16.56 -14.81
CA LYS A 134 -9.79 16.82 -13.35
C LYS A 134 -8.34 17.07 -12.90
N GLU A 135 -8.10 18.19 -12.22
CA GLU A 135 -6.80 18.48 -11.60
C GLU A 135 -6.50 17.43 -10.51
N PRO A 136 -5.23 17.04 -10.32
CA PRO A 136 -4.86 16.14 -9.24
C PRO A 136 -5.35 16.66 -7.87
N GLU A 137 -6.06 15.81 -7.14
CA GLU A 137 -6.62 16.13 -5.83
C GLU A 137 -6.33 15.01 -4.83
N ILE A 138 -5.78 15.36 -3.67
CA ILE A 138 -5.58 14.44 -2.55
C ILE A 138 -6.94 14.21 -1.89
N VAL A 139 -7.46 12.99 -1.94
CA VAL A 139 -8.77 12.63 -1.40
C VAL A 139 -8.70 11.86 -0.08
N LYS A 140 -7.55 11.22 0.21
CA LYS A 140 -7.24 10.59 1.51
C LYS A 140 -5.73 10.64 1.76
N GLU A 141 -5.32 10.61 3.02
CA GLU A 141 -3.91 10.63 3.42
C GLU A 141 -3.67 9.96 4.78
N LYS A 142 -2.44 9.47 4.99
CA LYS A 142 -1.93 8.98 6.28
C LYS A 142 -0.45 9.31 6.42
N GLY A 143 -0.03 9.64 7.63
CA GLY A 143 1.37 9.94 7.97
C GLY A 143 1.81 11.34 7.67
N ASP A 144 2.77 11.79 8.47
CA ASP A 144 3.39 13.09 8.33
C ASP A 144 4.25 13.15 7.06
N PRO A 145 4.28 14.30 6.36
CA PRO A 145 5.21 14.52 5.25
C PRO A 145 6.67 14.36 5.68
N ILE A 146 7.57 14.12 4.73
CA ILE A 146 9.01 14.09 4.97
C ILE A 146 9.48 15.46 5.45
N ASP A 147 9.99 15.52 6.69
CA ASP A 147 10.40 16.78 7.35
C ASP A 147 11.70 17.38 6.76
N ASP A 148 12.63 16.53 6.31
CA ASP A 148 13.91 16.94 5.73
C ASP A 148 14.26 16.09 4.51
N GLN A 149 13.97 16.61 3.31
CA GLN A 149 14.27 15.96 2.04
C GLN A 149 15.77 15.71 1.78
N TYR A 150 16.68 16.32 2.55
CA TYR A 150 18.13 16.14 2.43
C TYR A 150 18.70 15.22 3.52
N ALA A 151 17.85 14.75 4.43
CA ALA A 151 18.21 13.63 5.28
C ALA A 151 18.06 12.34 4.46
N SER A 152 19.05 11.45 4.52
CA SER A 152 18.98 10.19 3.78
C SER A 152 17.67 9.44 4.12
N PRO A 153 16.94 8.94 3.11
CA PRO A 153 15.73 8.14 3.33
C PRO A 153 16.10 6.95 4.22
N GLY A 154 15.53 6.90 5.42
CA GLY A 154 15.82 5.88 6.43
C GLY A 154 16.61 6.33 7.66
N THR A 155 16.67 7.64 7.97
CA THR A 155 17.28 8.13 9.23
C THR A 155 16.29 8.59 10.30
N THR A 156 14.99 8.38 10.12
CA THR A 156 14.13 8.20 11.30
C THR A 156 14.57 6.89 11.95
N GLU A 157 14.85 6.90 13.26
CA GLU A 157 15.11 5.68 14.01
C GLU A 157 14.05 4.67 13.60
N SER A 158 14.44 3.59 12.92
CA SER A 158 13.49 2.58 12.46
C SER A 158 12.74 2.11 13.69
N ASP A 159 11.47 2.52 13.81
CA ASP A 159 10.54 1.76 14.61
C ASP A 159 10.63 0.32 14.09
N PRO A 160 10.76 -0.67 15.00
CA PRO A 160 10.93 -2.04 14.57
C PRO A 160 9.79 -2.41 13.61
N PRO A 161 10.07 -3.15 12.51
CA PRO A 161 9.08 -3.40 11.44
C PRO A 161 7.81 -4.10 11.93
N LEU A 162 7.87 -4.65 13.15
CA LEU A 162 6.75 -5.11 13.93
C LEU A 162 6.90 -4.54 15.35
N PRO A 163 5.79 -4.13 16.00
CA PRO A 163 5.84 -3.67 17.38
C PRO A 163 6.37 -4.78 18.29
N ASP A 164 7.11 -4.42 19.34
CA ASP A 164 7.43 -5.38 20.39
C ASP A 164 6.12 -5.89 21.04
N PRO A 165 5.99 -7.19 21.34
CA PRO A 165 7.02 -8.22 21.24
C PRO A 165 7.01 -9.00 19.92
N LEU A 166 6.20 -8.63 18.93
CA LEU A 166 5.94 -9.41 17.71
C LEU A 166 7.19 -9.65 16.89
N TYR A 167 8.07 -8.65 16.77
CA TYR A 167 9.36 -8.78 16.09
C TYR A 167 10.22 -9.94 16.63
N SER A 168 10.13 -10.24 17.92
CA SER A 168 10.94 -11.27 18.58
C SER A 168 10.33 -12.68 18.55
N VAL A 169 9.03 -12.80 18.26
CA VAL A 169 8.29 -14.07 18.41
C VAL A 169 7.75 -14.63 17.10
N LEU A 170 7.51 -13.79 16.09
CA LEU A 170 6.96 -14.26 14.82
C LEU A 170 8.09 -14.84 13.94
N PRO A 171 7.92 -16.06 13.39
CA PRO A 171 8.79 -16.57 12.34
C PRO A 171 8.57 -15.78 11.04
N GLU A 172 9.49 -15.88 10.09
CA GLU A 172 9.37 -15.24 8.76
C GLU A 172 8.27 -15.88 7.87
N THR A 173 7.60 -16.94 8.34
CA THR A 173 6.60 -17.73 7.62
C THR A 173 5.23 -17.66 8.28
N ALA A 174 4.23 -18.30 7.67
CA ALA A 174 2.94 -18.60 8.29
C ALA A 174 3.10 -19.20 9.69
N VAL A 175 2.19 -18.84 10.59
CA VAL A 175 2.21 -19.22 12.01
C VAL A 175 1.03 -20.14 12.32
N PRO A 176 1.22 -21.24 13.08
CA PRO A 176 0.09 -22.06 13.53
C PRO A 176 -0.94 -21.25 14.31
N VAL A 177 -2.24 -21.45 14.01
CA VAL A 177 -3.34 -20.75 14.70
C VAL A 177 -3.29 -20.97 16.22
N ALA A 178 -2.84 -22.14 16.65
CA ALA A 178 -2.65 -22.45 18.07
C ALA A 178 -1.60 -21.54 18.71
N ASP A 179 -0.47 -21.30 18.04
CA ASP A 179 0.62 -20.47 18.55
C ASP A 179 0.21 -18.99 18.60
N LEU A 180 -0.56 -18.51 17.63
CA LEU A 180 -1.14 -17.15 17.67
C LEU A 180 -2.06 -16.97 18.88
N ARG A 181 -2.96 -17.94 19.15
CA ARG A 181 -3.85 -17.86 20.32
C ARG A 181 -3.11 -17.94 21.65
N GLU A 182 -1.94 -18.57 21.69
CA GLU A 182 -1.10 -18.59 22.90
C GLU A 182 -0.50 -17.21 23.22
N LEU A 183 -0.41 -16.29 22.25
CA LEU A 183 0.06 -14.93 22.48
C LEU A 183 -0.88 -14.15 23.43
N GLU A 184 -2.18 -14.45 23.46
CA GLU A 184 -3.15 -13.84 24.40
C GLU A 184 -2.88 -14.19 25.87
N LYS A 185 -1.94 -15.11 26.16
CA LYS A 185 -1.51 -15.38 27.54
C LYS A 185 -0.52 -14.36 28.07
N ARG A 186 -0.01 -13.48 27.22
CA ARG A 186 0.89 -12.40 27.62
C ARG A 186 0.06 -11.24 28.15
N ASP A 187 0.57 -10.58 29.19
CA ASP A 187 -0.18 -9.56 29.93
C ASP A 187 -0.42 -8.28 29.10
N ASP A 188 0.34 -8.09 28.02
CA ASP A 188 0.29 -6.94 27.10
C ASP A 188 -0.67 -7.14 25.91
N ILE A 189 -1.17 -8.37 25.69
CA ILE A 189 -2.00 -8.71 24.54
C ILE A 189 -3.42 -9.01 24.99
N VAL A 190 -4.36 -8.17 24.57
CA VAL A 190 -5.78 -8.29 24.89
C VAL A 190 -6.44 -9.32 23.99
N HIS A 191 -6.31 -9.13 22.67
CA HIS A 191 -6.96 -9.99 21.67
C HIS A 191 -6.01 -10.37 20.54
N VAL A 192 -6.12 -11.61 20.09
CA VAL A 192 -5.54 -12.13 18.85
C VAL A 192 -6.64 -12.78 18.04
N ILE A 193 -6.80 -12.34 16.81
CA ILE A 193 -7.82 -12.78 15.85
C ILE A 193 -7.09 -13.35 14.64
N PRO A 194 -6.88 -14.68 14.58
CA PRO A 194 -6.45 -15.37 13.37
C PRO A 194 -7.39 -15.07 12.20
N LEU A 195 -6.84 -14.85 11.01
CA LEU A 195 -7.61 -14.53 9.81
C LEU A 195 -7.19 -15.43 8.65
N LEU A 196 -8.18 -15.87 7.86
CA LEU A 196 -8.03 -16.65 6.63
C LEU A 196 -7.07 -17.85 6.78
N SER A 197 -7.29 -18.66 7.81
CA SER A 197 -6.45 -19.80 8.11
C SER A 197 -6.50 -20.87 7.02
N LEU A 198 -5.33 -21.47 6.77
CA LEU A 198 -5.12 -22.53 5.78
C LEU A 198 -4.92 -23.86 6.50
N GLU A 199 -5.76 -24.84 6.18
CA GLU A 199 -5.62 -26.19 6.69
C GLU A 199 -4.45 -26.93 6.04
N THR A 200 -3.52 -27.40 6.86
CA THR A 200 -2.36 -28.18 6.41
C THR A 200 -2.36 -29.58 7.01
N GLY A 201 -1.45 -30.45 6.55
CA GLY A 201 -1.24 -31.78 7.17
C GLY A 201 -0.78 -31.74 8.63
N PHE A 202 -0.42 -30.56 9.15
CA PHE A 202 0.07 -30.34 10.51
C PHE A 202 -0.88 -29.45 11.34
N GLY A 203 -2.04 -29.09 10.81
CA GLY A 203 -3.03 -28.20 11.43
C GLY A 203 -3.21 -26.88 10.67
N ALA A 204 -4.08 -26.01 11.20
CA ALA A 204 -4.35 -24.70 10.62
C ALA A 204 -3.20 -23.72 10.87
N VAL A 205 -2.79 -23.01 9.82
CA VAL A 205 -1.79 -21.93 9.87
C VAL A 205 -2.38 -20.63 9.33
N CYS A 206 -1.88 -19.50 9.80
CA CYS A 206 -2.28 -18.17 9.37
C CYS A 206 -1.09 -17.42 8.76
N GLU A 207 -1.37 -16.74 7.67
CA GLU A 207 -0.50 -15.70 7.09
C GLU A 207 -1.04 -14.30 7.38
N ARG A 208 -2.18 -14.22 8.08
CA ARG A 208 -2.85 -12.98 8.46
C ARG A 208 -3.46 -13.11 9.84
N PHE A 209 -3.38 -12.06 10.64
CA PHE A 209 -4.10 -11.97 11.92
C PHE A 209 -4.22 -10.52 12.36
N ALA A 210 -5.22 -10.22 13.17
CA ALA A 210 -5.27 -8.98 13.92
C ALA A 210 -4.86 -9.22 15.38
N ILE A 211 -4.23 -8.23 15.98
CA ILE A 211 -3.80 -8.25 17.37
C ILE A 211 -4.07 -6.92 18.02
N GLN A 212 -4.55 -6.96 19.25
CA GLN A 212 -4.87 -5.81 20.07
C GLN A 212 -4.03 -5.82 21.34
N PHE A 213 -3.35 -4.71 21.58
CA PHE A 213 -2.74 -4.31 22.84
C PHE A 213 -3.70 -3.40 23.62
N GLU A 214 -3.29 -2.94 24.81
CA GLU A 214 -4.14 -2.07 25.64
C GLU A 214 -4.53 -0.76 24.92
N ASP A 215 -3.61 -0.18 24.16
CA ASP A 215 -3.73 1.16 23.56
C ASP A 215 -3.58 1.19 22.04
N THR A 216 -3.29 0.07 21.39
CA THR A 216 -3.14 -0.01 19.93
C THR A 216 -3.59 -1.35 19.37
N GLY A 217 -4.11 -1.36 18.14
CA GLY A 217 -4.42 -2.57 17.38
C GLY A 217 -3.66 -2.62 16.06
N TYR A 218 -3.30 -3.82 15.61
CA TYR A 218 -2.60 -4.06 14.36
C TYR A 218 -3.27 -5.17 13.56
N VAL A 219 -3.36 -4.99 12.24
CA VAL A 219 -3.62 -6.06 11.28
C VAL A 219 -2.30 -6.39 10.63
N LEU A 220 -1.94 -7.67 10.62
CA LEU A 220 -0.67 -8.16 10.09
C LEU A 220 -0.88 -9.13 8.94
N GLU A 221 0.01 -9.06 7.95
CA GLU A 221 0.08 -9.97 6.83
C GLU A 221 1.52 -10.40 6.53
N ASN A 222 1.71 -11.67 6.17
CA ASN A 222 2.98 -12.20 5.71
C ASN A 222 3.09 -12.11 4.19
N PHE A 223 3.89 -11.16 3.68
CA PHE A 223 4.14 -10.95 2.25
C PHE A 223 5.46 -11.56 1.78
N GLN A 224 5.85 -12.72 2.31
CA GLN A 224 7.04 -13.51 1.92
C GLN A 224 8.16 -12.72 1.17
N PRO A 225 9.25 -12.32 1.85
CA PRO A 225 9.64 -12.73 3.19
C PRO A 225 9.10 -11.81 4.29
N GLY A 226 8.49 -12.39 5.31
CA GLY A 226 8.25 -11.72 6.59
C GLY A 226 6.87 -11.08 6.76
N TRP A 227 6.64 -10.63 7.99
CA TRP A 227 5.39 -10.03 8.45
C TRP A 227 5.46 -8.51 8.34
N GLN A 228 4.36 -7.91 7.93
CA GLN A 228 4.17 -6.48 7.86
C GLN A 228 2.87 -6.10 8.57
N VAL A 229 2.87 -4.95 9.24
CA VAL A 229 1.65 -4.30 9.69
C VAL A 229 0.97 -3.72 8.46
N VAL A 230 -0.23 -4.17 8.10
CA VAL A 230 -0.99 -3.61 6.97
C VAL A 230 -1.92 -2.49 7.43
N GLU A 231 -2.44 -2.59 8.65
CA GLU A 231 -3.21 -1.53 9.29
C GLU A 231 -2.84 -1.40 10.77
N GLU A 232 -2.87 -0.16 11.25
CA GLU A 232 -2.66 0.22 12.64
C GLU A 232 -3.83 1.07 13.10
N VAL A 233 -4.37 0.75 14.28
CA VAL A 233 -5.53 1.40 14.87
C VAL A 233 -5.13 1.96 16.23
N ASP A 234 -5.10 3.29 16.32
CA ASP A 234 -4.86 4.00 17.56
C ASP A 234 -6.02 3.78 18.56
N GLY A 235 -5.67 3.39 19.78
CA GLY A 235 -6.56 3.17 20.91
C GLY A 235 -6.55 4.29 21.94
N VAL A 236 -5.81 5.37 21.73
CA VAL A 236 -5.87 6.55 22.62
C VAL A 236 -7.31 7.01 22.77
N ASP A 237 -7.73 7.18 24.03
CA ASP A 237 -9.08 7.56 24.44
C ASP A 237 -10.20 6.56 24.06
N LYS A 238 -9.86 5.33 23.63
CA LYS A 238 -10.83 4.25 23.39
C LYS A 238 -10.85 3.27 24.57
N THR A 239 -12.03 2.70 24.82
CA THR A 239 -12.13 1.48 25.63
C THR A 239 -11.60 0.27 24.86
N GLU A 240 -11.31 -0.82 25.57
CA GLU A 240 -10.89 -2.09 24.98
C GLU A 240 -11.84 -2.55 23.85
N GLU A 241 -13.15 -2.47 24.09
CA GLU A 241 -14.17 -2.87 23.11
C GLU A 241 -14.28 -1.90 21.93
N GLU A 242 -14.11 -0.59 22.16
CA GLU A 242 -14.10 0.40 21.07
C GLU A 242 -12.85 0.26 20.18
N LEU A 243 -11.70 -0.06 20.78
CA LEU A 243 -10.49 -0.39 20.03
C LEU A 243 -10.67 -1.70 19.25
N LEU A 244 -11.25 -2.73 19.86
CA LEU A 244 -11.57 -3.98 19.18
C LEU A 244 -12.51 -3.74 17.99
N ALA A 245 -13.57 -2.95 18.17
CA ALA A 245 -14.50 -2.61 17.10
C ALA A 245 -13.81 -1.90 15.93
N ALA A 246 -12.96 -0.91 16.23
CA ALA A 246 -12.19 -0.22 15.20
C ALA A 246 -11.19 -1.14 14.49
N LEU A 247 -10.59 -2.09 15.22
CA LEU A 247 -9.70 -3.11 14.64
C LEU A 247 -10.47 -4.08 13.73
N VAL A 248 -11.68 -4.49 14.13
CA VAL A 248 -12.57 -5.32 13.30
C VAL A 248 -12.94 -4.60 12.00
N ASP A 249 -13.26 -3.31 12.08
CA ASP A 249 -13.54 -2.49 10.89
C ASP A 249 -12.31 -2.42 9.98
N ALA A 250 -11.11 -2.22 10.52
CA ALA A 250 -9.86 -2.25 9.76
C ALA A 250 -9.62 -3.62 9.07
N VAL A 251 -9.95 -4.73 9.75
CA VAL A 251 -9.87 -6.07 9.12
C VAL A 251 -10.86 -6.21 7.97
N ARG A 252 -12.10 -5.73 8.13
CA ARG A 252 -13.11 -5.78 7.06
C ARG A 252 -12.70 -4.95 5.86
N GLU A 253 -12.17 -3.73 6.08
CA GLU A 253 -11.60 -2.90 5.02
C GLU A 253 -10.43 -3.62 4.34
N TRP A 254 -9.53 -4.24 5.10
CA TRP A 254 -8.40 -4.99 4.54
C TRP A 254 -8.84 -6.22 3.74
N HIS A 255 -9.84 -6.98 4.19
CA HIS A 255 -10.40 -8.09 3.43
C HIS A 255 -11.03 -7.64 2.12
N ALA A 256 -11.72 -6.49 2.12
CA ALA A 256 -12.21 -5.89 0.89
C ALA A 256 -11.04 -5.53 -0.04
N GLU A 257 -9.96 -4.93 0.49
CA GLU A 257 -8.74 -4.64 -0.29
C GLU A 257 -8.10 -5.93 -0.86
N ILE A 258 -8.03 -7.02 -0.10
CA ILE A 258 -7.49 -8.31 -0.59
C ILE A 258 -8.35 -8.93 -1.68
N ALA A 259 -9.68 -8.94 -1.53
CA ALA A 259 -10.59 -9.51 -2.52
C ALA A 259 -10.50 -8.73 -3.84
N GLU A 260 -10.40 -7.41 -3.73
CA GLU A 260 -10.13 -6.49 -4.82
C GLU A 260 -8.79 -6.81 -5.53
N ILE A 261 -7.68 -6.93 -4.78
CA ILE A 261 -6.35 -7.26 -5.32
C ILE A 261 -6.35 -8.65 -5.99
N SER A 262 -6.92 -9.65 -5.34
CA SER A 262 -7.01 -11.02 -5.85
C SER A 262 -7.82 -11.08 -7.13
N GLY A 263 -8.87 -10.26 -7.23
CA GLY A 263 -9.76 -10.22 -8.38
C GLY A 263 -9.07 -9.67 -9.62
N ALA A 264 -8.30 -8.60 -9.45
CA ALA A 264 -7.47 -8.07 -10.53
C ALA A 264 -6.41 -9.08 -11.01
N MET A 265 -5.72 -9.77 -10.10
CA MET A 265 -4.71 -10.77 -10.48
C MET A 265 -5.26 -11.98 -11.24
N THR A 266 -6.55 -12.27 -11.12
CA THR A 266 -7.18 -13.46 -11.71
C THR A 266 -8.13 -13.13 -12.87
N GLU A 267 -8.24 -11.85 -13.27
CA GLU A 267 -9.27 -11.34 -14.20
C GLU A 267 -10.70 -11.74 -13.78
N GLN A 268 -10.94 -11.97 -12.48
CA GLN A 268 -12.23 -12.36 -11.92
C GLN A 268 -12.70 -11.31 -10.92
N HIS A 269 -13.90 -10.76 -11.12
CA HIS A 269 -14.51 -9.96 -10.07
C HIS A 269 -14.98 -10.87 -8.94
N PHE A 270 -14.27 -10.81 -7.80
CA PHE A 270 -14.77 -11.34 -6.54
C PHE A 270 -15.84 -10.38 -6.01
N GLY A 271 -17.11 -10.80 -6.09
CA GLY A 271 -18.23 -10.02 -5.59
C GLY A 271 -18.32 -10.05 -4.06
N GLU A 272 -19.34 -9.39 -3.50
CA GLU A 272 -19.63 -9.35 -2.05
C GLU A 272 -19.57 -10.74 -1.40
N GLU A 273 -20.03 -11.80 -2.08
CA GLU A 273 -19.99 -13.18 -1.57
C GLU A 273 -18.58 -13.68 -1.20
N THR A 274 -17.53 -13.19 -1.86
CA THR A 274 -16.14 -13.57 -1.54
C THR A 274 -15.62 -12.84 -0.31
N VAL A 275 -15.94 -11.54 -0.19
CA VAL A 275 -15.59 -10.75 1.00
C VAL A 275 -16.34 -11.27 2.23
N GLU A 276 -17.62 -11.61 2.07
CA GLU A 276 -18.43 -12.26 3.12
C GLU A 276 -17.83 -13.62 3.52
N ALA A 277 -17.32 -14.41 2.57
CA ALA A 277 -16.64 -15.66 2.89
C ALA A 277 -15.34 -15.45 3.70
N MET A 278 -14.66 -14.31 3.50
CA MET A 278 -13.47 -13.92 4.26
C MET A 278 -13.81 -13.47 5.69
N HIS A 279 -15.04 -12.99 5.93
CA HIS A 279 -15.52 -12.61 7.26
C HIS A 279 -15.88 -13.81 8.14
N VAL A 280 -16.10 -15.01 7.59
CA VAL A 280 -16.56 -16.18 8.35
C VAL A 280 -15.65 -16.52 9.53
N GLU A 281 -14.33 -16.51 9.34
CA GLU A 281 -13.41 -16.79 10.44
C GLU A 281 -13.35 -15.64 11.45
N LEU A 282 -13.34 -14.39 10.99
CA LEU A 282 -13.40 -13.20 11.83
C LEU A 282 -14.64 -13.24 12.75
N GLU A 283 -15.82 -13.49 12.19
CA GLU A 283 -17.08 -13.58 12.95
C GLU A 283 -17.05 -14.74 13.96
N ALA A 284 -16.53 -15.90 13.56
CA ALA A 284 -16.39 -17.04 14.45
C ALA A 284 -15.39 -16.78 15.60
N GLU A 285 -14.31 -16.04 15.32
CA GLU A 285 -13.35 -15.61 16.34
C GLU A 285 -13.99 -14.63 17.34
N LEU A 286 -14.74 -13.65 16.85
CA LEU A 286 -15.47 -12.67 17.67
C LEU A 286 -16.53 -13.36 18.54
N GLU A 287 -17.35 -14.23 17.97
CA GLU A 287 -18.35 -14.99 18.72
C GLU A 287 -17.71 -15.83 19.83
N ARG A 288 -16.59 -16.52 19.53
CA ARG A 288 -15.87 -17.33 20.51
C ARG A 288 -15.34 -16.49 21.68
N LYS A 289 -14.97 -15.24 21.42
CA LYS A 289 -14.46 -14.30 22.44
C LYS A 289 -15.57 -13.54 23.16
N GLY A 290 -16.82 -13.67 22.73
CA GLY A 290 -17.97 -12.99 23.34
C GLY A 290 -18.31 -11.63 22.73
N TYR A 291 -17.76 -11.31 21.55
CA TYR A 291 -17.93 -10.06 20.82
C TYR A 291 -18.69 -10.24 19.50
N GLY A 292 -19.55 -11.25 19.40
CA GLY A 292 -20.32 -11.52 18.16
C GLY A 292 -21.33 -10.43 17.77
N HIS A 293 -21.42 -9.34 18.54
CA HIS A 293 -22.20 -8.15 18.19
C HIS A 293 -21.40 -7.09 17.42
N LEU A 294 -20.07 -7.25 17.32
CA LEU A 294 -19.16 -6.36 16.57
C LEU A 294 -19.07 -6.76 15.08
#